data_AF-A0A383CC00-F1
#
_entry.id   AF-A0A383CC00-F1
#
_cell.length_a   1.000
_cell.length_b   1.000
_cell.length_c   1.000
_cell.angle_alpha   90.00
_cell.angle_beta   90.00
_cell.angle_gamma   90.00
#
_symmetry.space_group_name_H-M   'P 1'
#
loop_
_entity.id
_entity.type
_entity.pdbx_description
1 polymer ?
#
loop_
_entity_poly.entity_id
_entity_poly.type
_entity_poly.pdbx_seq_one_letter_code
_entity_poly.pdbx_strand_id
1 'polypeptide(L)' 'TYVDDRTIDSHIKRIRKKFKAVDPDFAQIDTLYGVGYRYTQF' A
#
# COMPACT_ATOMS: atom_id res chain seq x y z
N THR A 1 5.76 21.10 -3.00
CA THR A 1 5.70 20.00 -4.00
C THR A 1 4.52 19.13 -3.64
N TYR A 2 3.37 19.35 -4.31
CA TYR A 2 2.12 18.68 -3.97
C TYR A 2 2.12 17.29 -4.61
N VAL A 3 2.23 16.24 -3.80
CA VAL A 3 2.11 14.86 -4.27
C VAL A 3 0.61 14.56 -4.38
N ASP A 4 0.10 14.36 -5.60
CA ASP A 4 -1.30 13.99 -5.85
C ASP A 4 -1.57 12.60 -5.21
N ASP A 5 -2.68 12.45 -4.51
CA ASP A 5 -3.12 11.19 -3.90
C ASP A 5 -3.13 10.03 -4.90
N ARG A 6 -3.40 10.31 -6.19
CA ARG A 6 -3.34 9.32 -7.28
C ARG A 6 -1.95 8.76 -7.51
N THR A 7 -0.91 9.53 -7.19
CA THR A 7 0.48 9.09 -7.24
C THR A 7 0.73 8.07 -6.12
N ILE A 8 0.23 8.32 -4.91
CA ILE A 8 0.40 7.44 -3.74
C ILE A 8 -0.25 6.08 -4.00
N ASP A 9 -1.48 6.06 -4.53
CA ASP A 9 -2.19 4.83 -4.90
C ASP A 9 -1.37 3.93 -5.83
N SER A 10 -0.75 4.53 -6.84
CA SER A 10 0.07 3.81 -7.81
C SER A 10 1.30 3.16 -7.15
N HIS A 11 1.92 3.86 -6.19
CA HIS A 11 3.05 3.32 -5.44
C HIS A 11 2.62 2.18 -4.52
N ILE A 12 1.51 2.34 -3.79
CA ILE A 12 1.00 1.30 -2.90
C ILE A 12 0.63 0.03 -3.67
N LYS A 13 0.01 0.17 -4.86
CA LYS A 13 -0.25 -0.98 -5.75
C LYS A 13 1.04 -1.71 -6.15
N ARG A 14 2.09 -0.97 -6.54
CA ARG A 14 3.39 -1.56 -6.91
C ARG A 14 4.06 -2.26 -5.74
N ILE A 15 4.00 -1.69 -4.55
CA ILE A 15 4.57 -2.27 -3.33
C ILE A 15 3.84 -3.56 -2.96
N ARG A 16 2.50 -3.55 -2.88
CA ARG A 16 1.69 -4.76 -2.63
C ARG A 16 2.00 -5.87 -3.64
N LYS A 17 2.19 -5.54 -4.92
CA LYS A 17 2.55 -6.51 -5.96
C LYS A 17 3.91 -7.16 -5.70
N LYS A 18 4.92 -6.41 -5.25
CA LYS A 18 6.25 -6.95 -4.93
C LYS A 18 6.19 -7.91 -3.76
N PHE A 19 5.45 -7.57 -2.70
CA PHE A 19 5.26 -8.47 -1.56
C PHE A 19 4.50 -9.73 -1.96
N LYS A 20 3.39 -9.59 -2.70
CA LYS A 20 2.61 -10.75 -3.20
C LYS A 20 3.38 -11.68 -4.12
N ALA A 21 4.45 -11.21 -4.77
CA ALA A 21 5.31 -12.06 -5.58
C ALA A 21 6.19 -13.00 -4.74
N VAL A 22 6.45 -12.66 -3.48
CA VAL A 22 7.26 -13.45 -2.54
C VAL A 22 6.37 -14.18 -1.54
N ASP A 23 5.30 -13.54 -1.09
CA ASP A 23 4.32 -14.03 -0.12
C ASP A 23 2.90 -13.78 -0.65
N PRO A 24 2.26 -14.79 -1.27
CA PRO A 24 0.91 -14.67 -1.82
C PRO A 24 -0.15 -14.20 -0.82
N ASP A 25 0.05 -14.49 0.47
CA ASP A 25 -0.89 -14.19 1.55
C ASP A 25 -0.63 -12.81 2.20
N PHE A 26 0.33 -12.04 1.67
CA PHE A 26 0.65 -10.72 2.17
C PHE A 26 -0.58 -9.78 2.21
N ALA A 27 -0.94 -9.37 3.43
CA ALA A 27 -2.06 -8.48 3.72
C ALA A 27 -1.73 -7.37 4.74
N GLN A 28 -0.45 -7.04 4.93
CA GLN A 28 0.02 -6.13 6.00
C GLN A 28 -0.12 -4.63 5.69
N ILE A 29 -0.60 -4.24 4.51
CA ILE A 29 -0.83 -2.82 4.16
C ILE A 29 -2.33 -2.58 4.06
N ASP A 30 -2.89 -1.90 5.06
CA ASP A 30 -4.29 -1.51 5.14
C ASP A 30 -4.53 -0.17 4.43
N THR A 31 -5.70 -0.04 3.81
CA THR A 31 -6.20 1.25 3.32
C THR A 31 -7.09 1.86 4.41
N LEU A 32 -6.72 3.05 4.89
CA LEU A 32 -7.48 3.81 5.88
C LEU A 32 -8.20 4.97 5.18
N TYR A 33 -9.52 4.86 5.03
CA TYR A 33 -10.32 5.88 4.34
C TYR A 33 -10.16 7.26 4.98
N GLY A 34 -9.78 8.25 4.18
CA GLY A 34 -9.58 9.65 4.61
C GLY A 34 -8.26 9.93 5.34
N VAL A 35 -7.41 8.94 5.58
CA VAL A 35 -6.14 9.09 6.30
C VAL A 35 -4.95 8.58 5.49
N GLY A 36 -5.15 7.57 4.64
CA GLY A 36 -4.12 7.04 3.75
C GLY A 36 -3.90 5.54 3.94
N TYR A 37 -2.66 5.14 4.25
CA TYR A 37 -2.26 3.73 4.31
C TYR A 37 -1.54 3.44 5.62
N ARG A 38 -1.78 2.25 6.18
CA ARG A 38 -1.13 1.80 7.40
C ARG A 38 -0.44 0.46 7.17
N TYR A 39 0.78 0.33 7.66
CA TYR A 39 1.45 -0.96 7.76
C TYR A 39 1.13 -1.58 9.12
N THR A 40 0.58 -2.78 9.11
CA THR A 40 0.23 -3.56 10.30
C THR A 40 1.09 -4.81 10.32
N GLN A 41 2.01 -4.90 11.28
CA GLN A 41 2.78 -6.10 11.55
C GLN A 41 2.05 -6.89 12.64
N PHE A 42 1.72 -8.15 12.34
CA PHE A 42 1.30 -9.12 13.35
C PHE A 42 2.54 -9.85 13.88
#